data_AF-A0A482D2Y7-F1
#
_entry.id   AF-A0A482D2Y7-F1
#
_cell.length_a   1.000
_cell.length_b   1.000
_cell.length_c   1.000
_cell.angle_alpha   90.00
_cell.angle_beta   90.00
_cell.angle_gamma   90.00
#
_symmetry.space_group_name_H-M   'P 1'
#
loop_
_entity.id
_entity.type
_entity.pdbx_description
1 polymer ?
#
loop_
_entity_poly.entity_id
_entity_poly.type
_entity_poly.pdbx_seq_one_letter_code
_entity_poly.pdbx_strand_id
1 'polypeptide(L)'
;MQYIIKPTKYEKNKWVVAKDDIPKEDIKRIILNSDFFVSDLDDSIAHSPTKKFVKWDFFYNPMTMLWGIISLFKIAKMGRKNRFEIWQHYFTRFDKDLERNGGVSMEKAHKRLYPGIAEFFDYLNKNCPHQKQVLVTRTDKRIGMPYEYLLGFDKAYYREFGKYKVIEELISSHTPKIITIAGDSEEDKEMIDTAKKSKIEYCLGINVVKSIKKVNEEFDINIGRNWKGLQEIINGY
;
A
#
# COMPACT_ATOMS: atom_id res chain seq x y z
N MET A 1 18.63 -12.99 0.62
CA MET A 1 17.94 -11.99 1.45
C MET A 1 18.35 -12.17 2.90
N GLN A 2 18.59 -11.06 3.61
CA GLN A 2 19.11 -11.02 4.97
C GLN A 2 18.15 -10.33 5.93
N TYR A 3 18.18 -10.73 7.21
CA TYR A 3 17.43 -10.02 8.25
C TYR A 3 18.16 -8.74 8.64
N ILE A 4 17.46 -7.62 8.52
CA ILE A 4 17.86 -6.36 9.15
C ILE A 4 17.31 -6.31 10.58
N ILE A 5 16.05 -6.73 10.76
CA ILE A 5 15.39 -6.87 12.06
C ILE A 5 14.72 -8.24 12.12
N LYS A 6 15.09 -9.06 13.10
CA LYS A 6 14.54 -10.40 13.31
C LYS A 6 13.25 -10.33 14.13
N PRO A 7 12.23 -11.15 13.81
CA PRO A 7 11.02 -11.22 14.63
C PRO A 7 11.35 -11.82 16.01
N THR A 8 10.73 -11.27 17.05
CA THR A 8 10.86 -11.80 18.41
C THR A 8 9.66 -12.69 18.77
N LYS A 9 9.76 -13.42 19.89
CA LYS A 9 8.65 -14.22 20.43
C LYS A 9 7.39 -13.36 20.67
N TYR A 10 7.57 -12.11 21.08
CA TYR A 10 6.49 -11.18 21.45
C TYR A 10 6.02 -10.31 20.28
N GLU A 11 6.90 -10.01 19.32
CA GLU A 11 6.59 -9.15 18.17
C GLU A 11 6.80 -9.89 16.84
N LYS A 12 6.04 -10.96 16.62
CA LYS A 12 6.21 -11.86 15.45
C LYS A 12 6.08 -11.20 14.07
N ASN A 13 5.38 -10.06 13.99
CA ASN A 13 5.18 -9.31 12.75
C ASN A 13 6.10 -8.10 12.62
N LYS A 14 6.94 -7.81 13.64
CA LYS A 14 7.94 -6.76 13.58
C LYS A 14 9.24 -7.37 13.09
N TRP A 15 9.50 -7.21 11.80
CA TRP A 15 10.71 -7.69 11.18
C TRP A 15 10.91 -6.98 9.84
N VAL A 16 12.16 -6.92 9.41
CA VAL A 16 12.58 -6.35 8.14
C VAL A 16 13.62 -7.27 7.53
N VAL A 17 13.37 -7.68 6.28
CA VAL A 17 14.28 -8.48 5.46
C VAL A 17 14.61 -7.68 4.22
N ALA A 18 15.88 -7.62 3.84
CA ALA A 18 16.35 -6.91 2.66
C ALA A 18 17.10 -7.85 1.72
N LYS A 19 17.32 -7.45 0.48
CA LYS A 19 18.31 -8.12 -0.38
C LYS A 19 19.70 -8.04 0.26
N ASP A 20 20.56 -9.01 -0.07
CA ASP A 20 21.85 -9.19 0.60
C ASP A 20 22.83 -8.03 0.35
N ASP A 21 22.62 -7.30 -0.74
CA ASP A 21 23.36 -6.14 -1.18
C ASP A 21 22.82 -4.79 -0.64
N ILE A 22 21.73 -4.81 0.14
CA ILE A 22 21.11 -3.60 0.69
C ILE A 22 21.32 -3.54 2.21
N PRO A 23 22.28 -2.75 2.71
CA PRO A 23 22.52 -2.58 4.15
C PRO A 23 21.45 -1.69 4.81
N LYS A 24 21.37 -1.76 6.15
CA LYS A 24 20.42 -0.97 6.98
C LYS A 24 20.53 0.53 6.72
N GLU A 25 21.75 1.02 6.60
CA GLU A 25 22.10 2.42 6.40
C GLU A 25 21.58 2.94 5.06
N ASP A 26 21.62 2.11 4.02
CA ASP A 26 21.08 2.46 2.70
C ASP A 26 19.56 2.53 2.74
N ILE A 27 18.87 1.57 3.38
CA ILE A 27 17.41 1.62 3.54
C ILE A 27 17.00 2.96 4.18
N LYS A 28 17.67 3.34 5.27
CA LYS A 28 17.44 4.62 5.94
C LYS A 28 17.71 5.79 5.00
N ARG A 29 18.90 5.82 4.37
CA ARG A 29 19.31 6.91 3.48
C ARG A 29 18.32 7.10 2.33
N ILE A 30 17.91 6.02 1.69
CA ILE A 30 17.01 6.07 0.53
C ILE A 30 15.62 6.54 0.94
N ILE A 31 15.04 5.99 2.01
CA ILE A 31 13.72 6.41 2.49
C ILE A 31 13.72 7.88 2.87
N LEU A 32 14.73 8.36 3.60
CA LEU A 32 14.76 9.75 4.10
C LEU A 32 15.09 10.79 3.02
N ASN A 33 15.70 10.38 1.90
CA ASN A 33 16.07 11.27 0.80
C ASN A 33 15.23 11.03 -0.47
N SER A 34 14.17 10.21 -0.42
CA SER A 34 13.31 10.02 -1.60
C SER A 34 12.50 11.27 -1.93
N ASP A 35 12.37 11.59 -3.22
CA ASP A 35 11.54 12.71 -3.69
C ASP A 35 10.05 12.37 -3.54
N PHE A 36 9.70 11.11 -3.77
CA PHE A 36 8.35 10.57 -3.59
C PHE A 36 8.37 9.31 -2.73
N PHE A 37 7.45 9.24 -1.76
CA PHE A 37 7.12 8.02 -1.05
C PHE A 37 5.69 7.61 -1.42
N VAL A 38 5.57 6.64 -2.31
CA VAL A 38 4.29 6.15 -2.85
C VAL A 38 3.83 4.95 -2.03
N SER A 39 2.58 4.93 -1.58
CA SER A 39 2.05 3.84 -0.75
C SER A 39 0.68 3.34 -1.21
N ASP A 40 0.49 2.03 -1.20
CA ASP A 40 -0.85 1.43 -1.22
C ASP A 40 -1.54 1.52 0.15
N LEU A 41 -2.87 1.54 0.12
CA LEU A 41 -3.70 1.51 1.33
C LEU A 41 -3.96 0.09 1.84
N ASP A 42 -4.58 -0.73 1.01
CA ASP A 42 -5.16 -2.00 1.42
C ASP A 42 -4.07 -3.01 1.74
N ASP A 43 -4.13 -3.60 2.94
CA ASP A 43 -3.18 -4.65 3.35
C ASP A 43 -1.69 -4.23 3.45
N SER A 44 -1.38 -2.97 3.11
CA SER A 44 -0.08 -2.29 3.21
C SER A 44 -0.01 -1.29 4.37
N ILE A 45 -0.92 -0.31 4.40
CA ILE A 45 -1.06 0.70 5.46
C ILE A 45 -2.07 0.25 6.53
N ALA A 46 -3.16 -0.40 6.09
CA ALA A 46 -4.26 -0.78 6.97
C ALA A 46 -4.81 -2.16 6.61
N HIS A 47 -5.44 -2.82 7.58
CA HIS A 47 -6.20 -4.04 7.30
C HIS A 47 -7.33 -3.75 6.30
N SER A 48 -7.19 -4.26 5.07
CA SER A 48 -7.97 -3.91 3.87
C SER A 48 -9.36 -3.34 4.18
N PRO A 49 -9.49 -2.00 4.19
CA PRO A 49 -10.72 -1.33 4.56
C PRO A 49 -11.89 -1.73 3.67
N THR A 50 -11.61 -1.93 2.39
CA THR A 50 -12.58 -2.24 1.34
C THR A 50 -13.16 -3.65 1.47
N LYS A 51 -12.34 -4.65 1.82
CA LYS A 51 -12.81 -6.04 2.04
C LYS A 51 -13.88 -6.14 3.14
N LYS A 52 -13.86 -5.26 4.14
CA LYS A 52 -14.86 -5.26 5.22
C LYS A 52 -16.25 -4.78 4.77
N PHE A 53 -16.33 -3.79 3.89
CA PHE A 53 -17.63 -3.33 3.36
C PHE A 53 -18.31 -4.44 2.55
N VAL A 54 -17.53 -5.16 1.73
CA VAL A 54 -18.03 -6.29 0.95
C VAL A 54 -18.54 -7.42 1.85
N LYS A 55 -17.77 -7.75 2.91
CA LYS A 55 -18.13 -8.86 3.80
C LYS A 55 -19.45 -8.60 4.53
N TRP A 56 -19.76 -7.35 4.87
CA TRP A 56 -21.01 -7.05 5.57
C TRP A 56 -22.20 -7.21 4.63
N ASP A 57 -22.15 -6.66 3.42
CA ASP A 57 -23.29 -6.74 2.49
C ASP A 57 -23.47 -8.14 1.86
N PHE A 58 -22.41 -8.92 1.73
CA PHE A 58 -22.47 -10.28 1.15
C PHE A 58 -23.44 -11.23 1.85
N PHE A 59 -23.60 -11.12 3.18
CA PHE A 59 -24.50 -12.01 3.92
C PHE A 59 -25.96 -11.56 3.91
N TYR A 60 -26.23 -10.28 3.63
CA TYR A 60 -27.58 -9.72 3.73
C TYR A 60 -28.20 -9.38 2.38
N ASN A 61 -27.40 -9.39 1.30
CA ASN A 61 -27.85 -9.02 -0.02
C ASN A 61 -27.63 -10.18 -1.03
N PRO A 62 -28.69 -10.89 -1.46
CA PRO A 62 -28.57 -12.02 -2.40
C PRO A 62 -27.97 -11.60 -3.74
N MET A 63 -28.16 -10.34 -4.12
CA MET A 63 -27.56 -9.77 -5.32
C MET A 63 -26.03 -9.65 -5.13
N THR A 64 -25.53 -9.30 -3.95
CA THR A 64 -24.09 -9.28 -3.65
C THR A 64 -23.49 -10.69 -3.62
N MET A 65 -24.23 -11.67 -3.10
CA MET A 65 -23.81 -13.08 -3.16
C MET A 65 -23.67 -13.57 -4.60
N LEU A 66 -24.67 -13.32 -5.44
CA LEU A 66 -24.65 -13.66 -6.86
C LEU A 66 -23.48 -12.98 -7.59
N TRP A 67 -23.24 -11.70 -7.32
CA TRP A 67 -22.09 -10.98 -7.88
C TRP A 67 -20.75 -11.59 -7.45
N GLY A 68 -20.62 -11.99 -6.19
CA GLY A 68 -19.41 -12.66 -5.69
C GLY A 68 -19.16 -13.98 -6.41
N ILE A 69 -20.21 -14.78 -6.63
CA ILE A 69 -20.14 -16.05 -7.38
C ILE A 69 -19.73 -15.79 -8.84
N ILE A 70 -20.39 -14.84 -9.53
CA ILE A 70 -20.05 -14.48 -10.93
C ILE A 70 -18.61 -14.00 -11.03
N SER A 71 -18.16 -13.17 -10.08
CA SER A 71 -16.79 -12.66 -10.03
C SER A 71 -15.78 -13.79 -9.84
N LEU A 72 -16.09 -14.77 -8.97
CA LEU A 72 -15.27 -15.95 -8.78
C LEU A 72 -15.14 -16.77 -10.08
N PHE A 73 -16.25 -17.02 -10.79
CA PHE A 73 -16.24 -17.71 -12.07
C PHE A 73 -15.44 -16.94 -13.14
N LYS A 74 -15.60 -15.61 -13.21
CA LYS A 74 -14.83 -14.77 -14.13
C LYS A 74 -13.32 -14.84 -13.85
N ILE A 75 -12.92 -14.78 -12.58
CA ILE A 75 -11.51 -14.90 -12.18
C ILE A 75 -10.97 -16.31 -12.50
N ALA A 76 -11.76 -17.35 -12.26
CA ALA A 76 -11.35 -18.73 -12.56
C ALA A 76 -11.17 -18.97 -14.06
N LYS A 77 -12.06 -18.42 -14.91
CA LYS A 77 -12.05 -18.65 -16.36
C LYS A 77 -11.07 -17.75 -17.12
N MET A 78 -10.98 -16.47 -16.75
CA MET A 78 -10.23 -15.44 -17.50
C MET A 78 -8.95 -15.00 -16.79
N GLY A 79 -8.65 -15.59 -15.63
CA GLY A 79 -7.51 -15.24 -14.81
C GLY A 79 -7.61 -13.84 -14.22
N ARG A 80 -6.47 -13.32 -13.76
CA ARG A 80 -6.39 -12.02 -13.07
C ARG A 80 -6.60 -10.81 -14.00
N LYS A 81 -6.58 -10.99 -15.32
CA LYS A 81 -6.73 -9.91 -16.32
C LYS A 81 -8.07 -9.18 -16.23
N ASN A 82 -9.14 -9.83 -15.76
CA ASN A 82 -10.46 -9.20 -15.58
C ASN A 82 -10.73 -8.65 -14.17
N ARG A 83 -9.71 -8.59 -13.29
CA ARG A 83 -9.88 -7.95 -11.97
C ARG A 83 -10.35 -6.50 -12.08
N PHE A 84 -9.88 -5.79 -13.10
CA PHE A 84 -10.29 -4.41 -13.38
C PHE A 84 -11.80 -4.29 -13.55
N GLU A 85 -12.39 -5.04 -14.48
CA GLU A 85 -13.83 -5.02 -14.73
C GLU A 85 -14.62 -5.39 -13.48
N ILE A 86 -14.17 -6.39 -12.73
CA ILE A 86 -14.81 -6.82 -11.48
C ILE A 86 -14.82 -5.70 -10.46
N TRP A 87 -13.70 -4.98 -10.32
CA TRP A 87 -13.61 -3.84 -9.42
C TRP A 87 -14.42 -2.62 -9.90
N GLN A 88 -14.50 -2.36 -11.21
CA GLN A 88 -15.39 -1.32 -11.71
C GLN A 88 -16.85 -1.64 -11.42
N HIS A 89 -17.27 -2.89 -11.68
CA HIS A 89 -18.61 -3.36 -11.33
C HIS A 89 -18.87 -3.30 -9.82
N TYR A 90 -17.85 -3.55 -8.99
CA TYR A 90 -17.94 -3.36 -7.54
C TYR A 90 -18.33 -1.91 -7.21
N PHE A 91 -17.57 -0.92 -7.68
CA PHE A 91 -17.87 0.46 -7.35
C PHE A 91 -19.23 0.90 -7.86
N THR A 92 -19.63 0.52 -9.08
CA THR A 92 -20.97 0.84 -9.59
C THR A 92 -22.09 0.22 -8.75
N ARG A 93 -21.89 -0.99 -8.23
CA ARG A 93 -22.92 -1.71 -7.45
C ARG A 93 -23.06 -1.17 -6.03
N PHE A 94 -21.93 -0.95 -5.36
CA PHE A 94 -21.89 -0.56 -3.96
C PHE A 94 -21.83 0.95 -3.76
N ASP A 95 -21.89 1.74 -4.83
CA ASP A 95 -21.82 3.20 -4.77
C ASP A 95 -22.91 3.77 -3.86
N LYS A 96 -24.15 3.29 -4.02
CA LYS A 96 -25.32 3.71 -3.23
C LYS A 96 -25.18 3.32 -1.75
N ASP A 97 -24.56 2.19 -1.46
CA ASP A 97 -24.34 1.75 -0.08
C ASP A 97 -23.22 2.58 0.57
N LEU A 98 -22.20 2.97 -0.20
CA LEU A 98 -21.18 3.90 0.27
C LEU A 98 -21.74 5.31 0.50
N GLU A 99 -22.67 5.77 -0.34
CA GLU A 99 -23.42 7.02 -0.13
C GLU A 99 -24.23 6.98 1.16
N ARG A 100 -25.01 5.90 1.37
CA ARG A 100 -25.86 5.74 2.56
C ARG A 100 -25.07 5.61 3.85
N ASN A 101 -23.92 4.92 3.82
CA ASN A 101 -23.13 4.63 5.01
C ASN A 101 -22.00 5.64 5.28
N GLY A 102 -21.79 6.63 4.40
CA GLY A 102 -20.84 7.73 4.62
C GLY A 102 -19.35 7.31 4.63
N GLY A 103 -19.01 6.12 4.13
CA GLY A 103 -17.62 5.64 4.06
C GLY A 103 -17.01 5.24 5.41
N VAL A 104 -15.72 5.57 5.62
CA VAL A 104 -14.98 5.27 6.86
C VAL A 104 -14.81 6.55 7.68
N SER A 105 -15.05 6.52 8.99
CA SER A 105 -14.73 7.65 9.87
C SER A 105 -13.25 7.68 10.23
N MET A 106 -12.71 8.86 10.61
CA MET A 106 -11.32 9.01 11.08
C MET A 106 -10.99 8.04 12.22
N GLU A 107 -11.88 7.89 13.20
CA GLU A 107 -11.70 6.96 14.32
C GLU A 107 -11.59 5.50 13.84
N LYS A 108 -12.46 5.09 12.90
CA LYS A 108 -12.42 3.73 12.31
C LYS A 108 -11.16 3.53 11.47
N ALA A 109 -10.70 4.56 10.77
CA ALA A 109 -9.48 4.50 9.97
C ALA A 109 -8.24 4.32 10.87
N HIS A 110 -8.12 5.13 11.91
CA HIS A 110 -7.03 5.04 12.90
C HIS A 110 -6.94 3.66 13.55
N LYS A 111 -8.07 3.10 14.00
CA LYS A 111 -8.14 1.75 14.60
C LYS A 111 -7.75 0.61 13.64
N ARG A 112 -7.65 0.87 12.33
CA ARG A 112 -7.33 -0.13 11.30
C ARG A 112 -5.90 -0.05 10.78
N LEU A 113 -5.16 1.01 11.12
CA LEU A 113 -3.76 1.17 10.75
C LEU A 113 -2.93 0.01 11.30
N TYR A 114 -1.92 -0.40 10.55
CA TYR A 114 -0.92 -1.29 11.12
C TYR A 114 -0.12 -0.57 12.22
N PRO A 115 0.35 -1.30 13.25
CA PRO A 115 1.17 -0.69 14.29
C PRO A 115 2.42 -0.03 13.69
N GLY A 116 2.76 1.17 14.14
CA GLY A 116 3.91 1.93 13.64
C GLY A 116 3.68 2.69 12.33
N ILE A 117 2.48 2.67 11.74
CA ILE A 117 2.24 3.44 10.51
C ILE A 117 2.14 4.94 10.83
N ALA A 118 1.34 5.30 11.83
CA ALA A 118 1.06 6.71 12.13
C ALA A 118 2.33 7.46 12.51
N GLU A 119 3.15 6.88 13.39
CA GLU A 119 4.39 7.51 13.84
C GLU A 119 5.49 7.46 12.76
N PHE A 120 5.39 6.55 11.77
CA PHE A 120 6.31 6.51 10.63
C PHE A 120 6.04 7.69 9.68
N PHE A 121 4.78 7.88 9.27
CA PHE A 121 4.43 9.02 8.40
C PHE A 121 4.55 10.36 9.13
N ASP A 122 4.21 10.44 10.42
CA ASP A 122 4.46 11.65 11.22
C ASP A 122 5.96 12.02 11.23
N TYR A 123 6.85 11.04 11.35
CA TYR A 123 8.29 11.28 11.26
C TYR A 123 8.70 11.80 9.88
N LEU A 124 8.25 11.15 8.80
CA LEU A 124 8.58 11.58 7.44
C LEU A 124 8.09 13.00 7.16
N ASN A 125 6.84 13.31 7.52
CA ASN A 125 6.25 14.63 7.32
C ASN A 125 7.01 15.75 8.05
N LYS A 126 7.59 15.44 9.22
CA LYS A 126 8.36 16.41 10.02
C LYS A 126 9.81 16.55 9.55
N ASN A 127 10.45 15.45 9.17
CA ASN A 127 11.90 15.40 8.95
C ASN A 127 12.30 15.39 7.47
N CYS A 128 11.36 15.12 6.56
CA CYS A 128 11.60 15.03 5.12
C CYS A 128 10.66 15.99 4.35
N PRO A 129 10.69 17.31 4.60
CA PRO A 129 9.74 18.25 3.98
C PRO A 129 9.87 18.37 2.45
N HIS A 130 10.98 17.90 1.88
CA HIS A 130 11.20 17.83 0.44
C HIS A 130 10.48 16.63 -0.21
N GLN A 131 10.16 15.60 0.57
CA GLN A 131 9.56 14.36 0.09
C GLN A 131 8.04 14.51 0.00
N LYS A 132 7.47 14.12 -1.14
CA LYS A 132 6.03 14.05 -1.33
C LYS A 132 5.48 12.68 -0.99
N GLN A 133 4.55 12.65 -0.03
CA GLN A 133 3.84 11.44 0.36
C GLN A 133 2.65 11.24 -0.59
N VAL A 134 2.62 10.13 -1.32
CA VAL A 134 1.57 9.84 -2.32
C VAL A 134 0.83 8.55 -1.97
N LEU A 135 -0.49 8.65 -1.82
CA LEU A 135 -1.36 7.49 -1.63
C LEU A 135 -1.89 7.02 -2.99
N VAL A 136 -1.70 5.76 -3.35
CA VAL A 136 -2.25 5.19 -4.59
C VAL A 136 -3.05 3.94 -4.25
N THR A 137 -4.38 4.04 -4.40
CA THR A 137 -5.27 2.96 -4.00
C THR A 137 -6.39 2.72 -5.03
N ARG A 138 -6.80 1.46 -5.11
CA ARG A 138 -8.03 1.06 -5.82
C ARG A 138 -9.29 1.43 -5.06
N THR A 139 -9.14 1.86 -3.80
CA THR A 139 -10.25 2.12 -2.90
C THR A 139 -10.96 3.43 -3.24
N ASP A 140 -12.26 3.47 -2.93
CA ASP A 140 -13.09 4.65 -3.06
C ASP A 140 -12.58 5.81 -2.19
N LYS A 141 -12.70 7.04 -2.70
CA LYS A 141 -12.31 8.25 -1.96
C LYS A 141 -12.96 8.33 -0.57
N ARG A 142 -14.24 7.97 -0.41
CA ARG A 142 -14.95 7.99 0.89
C ARG A 142 -14.37 7.02 1.92
N ILE A 143 -13.64 6.01 1.48
CA ILE A 143 -12.97 5.04 2.35
C ILE A 143 -11.50 5.46 2.58
N GLY A 144 -10.82 5.92 1.53
CA GLY A 144 -9.38 6.23 1.57
C GLY A 144 -9.03 7.63 2.11
N MET A 145 -9.89 8.62 1.92
CA MET A 145 -9.67 10.01 2.36
C MET A 145 -9.42 10.17 3.87
N PRO A 146 -10.07 9.42 4.77
CA PRO A 146 -9.68 9.43 6.18
C PRO A 146 -8.22 9.03 6.42
N TYR A 147 -7.68 8.08 5.65
CA TYR A 147 -6.28 7.65 5.77
C TYR A 147 -5.32 8.68 5.18
N GLU A 148 -5.69 9.30 4.06
CA GLU A 148 -4.98 10.45 3.48
C GLU A 148 -4.77 11.54 4.54
N TYR A 149 -5.85 11.96 5.21
CA TYR A 149 -5.78 12.99 6.24
C TYR A 149 -5.04 12.55 7.50
N LEU A 150 -5.29 11.32 8.00
CA LEU A 150 -4.64 10.83 9.23
C LEU A 150 -3.12 10.74 9.10
N LEU A 151 -2.63 10.40 7.92
CA LEU A 151 -1.21 10.15 7.68
C LEU A 151 -0.51 11.33 6.99
N GLY A 152 -1.25 12.39 6.65
CA GLY A 152 -0.70 13.61 6.06
C GLY A 152 -0.15 13.41 4.65
N PHE A 153 -0.86 12.66 3.80
CA PHE A 153 -0.47 12.51 2.40
C PHE A 153 -0.62 13.83 1.63
N ASP A 154 0.36 14.18 0.80
CA ASP A 154 0.32 15.37 -0.06
C ASP A 154 -0.65 15.20 -1.24
N LYS A 155 -0.77 13.96 -1.74
CA LYS A 155 -1.60 13.62 -2.90
C LYS A 155 -2.17 12.22 -2.75
N ALA A 156 -3.42 12.03 -3.15
CA ALA A 156 -4.05 10.72 -3.19
C ALA A 156 -4.73 10.44 -4.53
N TYR A 157 -4.52 9.22 -5.03
CA TYR A 157 -5.15 8.67 -6.23
C TYR A 157 -6.09 7.53 -5.80
N TYR A 158 -7.38 7.74 -6.05
CA TYR A 158 -8.45 6.81 -5.68
C TYR A 158 -9.00 6.08 -6.89
N ARG A 159 -9.51 4.86 -6.66
CA ARG A 159 -10.01 3.98 -7.72
C ARG A 159 -8.98 3.82 -8.86
N GLU A 160 -7.69 3.89 -8.52
CA GLU A 160 -6.62 3.75 -9.50
C GLU A 160 -6.25 2.28 -9.67
N PHE A 161 -6.57 1.76 -10.85
CA PHE A 161 -6.35 0.36 -11.17
C PHE A 161 -5.09 0.13 -11.99
N GLY A 162 -4.65 1.13 -12.74
CA GLY A 162 -3.36 1.14 -13.43
C GLY A 162 -2.38 1.97 -12.61
N LYS A 163 -2.03 1.50 -11.41
CA LYS A 163 -1.19 2.25 -10.47
C LYS A 163 0.15 2.71 -11.08
N TYR A 164 0.70 1.94 -12.01
CA TYR A 164 1.89 2.30 -12.76
C TYR A 164 1.77 3.65 -13.51
N LYS A 165 0.57 4.03 -13.95
CA LYS A 165 0.33 5.32 -14.63
C LYS A 165 0.56 6.52 -13.71
N VAL A 166 0.33 6.33 -12.41
CA VAL A 166 0.66 7.37 -11.41
C VAL A 166 2.16 7.59 -11.37
N ILE A 167 2.96 6.52 -11.47
CA ILE A 167 4.42 6.65 -11.54
C ILE A 167 4.84 7.39 -12.82
N GLU A 168 4.22 7.09 -13.97
CA GLU A 168 4.47 7.82 -15.23
C GLU A 168 4.11 9.31 -15.10
N GLU A 169 2.97 9.64 -14.47
CA GLU A 169 2.55 11.02 -14.19
C GLU A 169 3.54 11.73 -13.26
N LEU A 170 3.95 11.10 -12.16
CA LEU A 170 4.90 11.69 -11.22
C LEU A 170 6.23 12.00 -11.92
N ILE A 171 6.78 11.06 -12.68
CA ILE A 171 8.05 11.21 -13.40
C ILE A 171 7.99 12.30 -14.47
N SER A 172 6.87 12.38 -15.20
CA SER A 172 6.68 13.39 -16.24
C SER A 172 6.49 14.80 -15.65
N SER A 173 5.86 14.91 -14.48
CA SER A 173 5.67 16.19 -13.79
C SER A 173 6.94 16.71 -13.12
N HIS A 174 7.78 15.81 -12.63
CA HIS A 174 9.02 16.10 -11.95
C HIS A 174 9.90 14.86 -12.04
N THR A 175 11.08 14.92 -12.68
CA THR A 175 11.98 13.77 -12.77
C THR A 175 12.62 13.50 -11.40
N PRO A 176 12.13 12.51 -10.62
CA PRO A 176 12.69 12.25 -9.32
C PRO A 176 14.03 11.52 -9.49
N LYS A 177 14.94 11.75 -8.56
CA LYS A 177 16.16 10.95 -8.43
C LYS A 177 15.89 9.69 -7.65
N ILE A 178 15.07 9.77 -6.61
CA ILE A 178 14.81 8.66 -5.70
C ILE A 178 13.30 8.52 -5.47
N ILE A 179 12.75 7.32 -5.70
CA ILE A 179 11.38 6.99 -5.32
C ILE A 179 11.40 5.80 -4.34
N THR A 180 10.57 5.87 -3.30
CA THR A 180 10.21 4.72 -2.48
C THR A 180 8.77 4.31 -2.78
N ILE A 181 8.52 3.01 -2.97
CA ILE A 181 7.18 2.47 -3.27
C ILE A 181 6.87 1.35 -2.29
N ALA A 182 5.78 1.49 -1.52
CA ALA A 182 5.32 0.50 -0.56
C ALA A 182 3.96 -0.09 -0.98
N GLY A 183 3.87 -1.42 -0.97
CA GLY A 183 2.66 -2.15 -1.36
C GLY A 183 2.67 -3.60 -0.90
N ASP A 184 1.67 -4.39 -1.29
CA ASP A 184 1.55 -5.81 -0.94
C ASP A 184 1.21 -6.71 -2.12
N SER A 185 1.12 -6.13 -3.33
CA SER A 185 0.53 -6.77 -4.50
C SER A 185 1.42 -6.70 -5.75
N GLU A 186 1.09 -7.54 -6.74
CA GLU A 186 1.73 -7.52 -8.06
C GLU A 186 1.52 -6.17 -8.76
N GLU A 187 0.36 -5.53 -8.53
CA GLU A 187 0.08 -4.21 -9.08
C GLU A 187 1.02 -3.12 -8.50
N ASP A 188 1.55 -3.31 -7.29
CA ASP A 188 2.55 -2.41 -6.70
C ASP A 188 3.96 -2.71 -7.23
N LYS A 189 4.23 -3.97 -7.56
CA LYS A 189 5.44 -4.35 -8.31
C LYS A 189 5.46 -3.70 -9.69
N GLU A 190 4.32 -3.62 -10.39
CA GLU A 190 4.24 -2.92 -11.68
C GLU A 190 4.63 -1.43 -11.56
N MET A 191 4.29 -0.77 -10.44
CA MET A 191 4.77 0.58 -10.14
C MET A 191 6.30 0.63 -10.03
N ILE A 192 6.90 -0.33 -9.30
CA ILE A 192 8.36 -0.44 -9.13
C ILE A 192 9.06 -0.69 -10.47
N ASP A 193 8.54 -1.62 -11.27
CA ASP A 193 9.10 -1.93 -12.59
C ASP A 193 9.04 -0.71 -13.52
N THR A 194 7.96 0.07 -13.43
CA THR A 194 7.79 1.31 -14.21
C THR A 194 8.79 2.37 -13.77
N ALA A 195 8.98 2.57 -12.47
CA ALA A 195 9.99 3.49 -11.95
C ALA A 195 11.41 3.09 -12.40
N LYS A 196 11.76 1.79 -12.29
CA LYS A 196 13.08 1.27 -12.69
C LYS A 196 13.34 1.40 -14.19
N LYS A 197 12.31 1.20 -15.04
CA LYS A 197 12.43 1.37 -16.51
C LYS A 197 12.64 2.83 -16.94
N SER A 198 12.12 3.76 -16.16
CA SER A 198 12.20 5.21 -16.44
C SER A 198 13.55 5.84 -16.10
N LYS A 199 14.58 5.03 -15.78
CA LYS A 199 15.96 5.48 -15.49
C LYS A 199 16.07 6.46 -14.30
N ILE A 200 15.18 6.32 -13.31
CA ILE A 200 15.36 6.96 -12.02
C ILE A 200 16.65 6.43 -11.38
N GLU A 201 17.41 7.28 -10.70
CA GLU A 201 18.70 6.90 -10.08
C GLU A 201 18.52 5.78 -9.07
N TYR A 202 17.46 5.85 -8.25
CA TYR A 202 17.13 4.80 -7.30
C TYR A 202 15.62 4.61 -7.10
N CYS A 203 15.17 3.35 -7.04
CA CYS A 203 13.81 2.99 -6.67
C CYS A 203 13.82 1.89 -5.61
N LEU A 204 13.36 2.20 -4.40
CA LEU A 204 13.22 1.22 -3.30
C LEU A 204 11.82 0.63 -3.27
N GLY A 205 11.70 -0.66 -3.58
CA GLY A 205 10.46 -1.41 -3.41
C GLY A 205 10.33 -2.01 -2.00
N ILE A 206 9.25 -1.66 -1.29
CA ILE A 206 8.89 -2.20 0.02
C ILE A 206 7.65 -3.11 -0.11
N ASN A 207 7.80 -4.40 0.17
CA ASN A 207 6.68 -5.33 0.23
C ASN A 207 6.19 -5.52 1.68
N VAL A 208 4.92 -5.21 1.93
CA VAL A 208 4.28 -5.41 3.23
C VAL A 208 3.58 -6.76 3.25
N VAL A 209 4.14 -7.71 3.99
CA VAL A 209 3.64 -9.09 3.96
C VAL A 209 2.96 -9.53 5.24
N LYS A 210 1.96 -10.39 5.08
CA LYS A 210 1.22 -10.98 6.20
C LYS A 210 2.08 -11.91 7.06
N SER A 211 3.09 -12.56 6.47
CA SER A 211 3.98 -13.46 7.20
C SER A 211 5.32 -13.63 6.49
N ILE A 212 6.35 -13.97 7.25
CA ILE A 212 7.72 -14.21 6.76
C ILE A 212 7.80 -15.32 5.70
N LYS A 213 6.85 -16.26 5.70
CA LYS A 213 6.77 -17.32 4.68
C LYS A 213 6.34 -16.83 3.30
N LYS A 214 5.98 -15.55 3.17
CA LYS A 214 5.49 -14.92 1.95
C LYS A 214 6.39 -13.76 1.48
N VAL A 215 7.66 -13.78 1.88
CA VAL A 215 8.66 -12.84 1.36
C VAL A 215 8.67 -12.94 -0.17
N ASN A 216 8.70 -11.78 -0.83
CA ASN A 216 8.81 -11.65 -2.27
C ASN A 216 10.20 -11.07 -2.61
N GLU A 217 11.01 -11.86 -3.31
CA GLU A 217 12.38 -11.49 -3.69
C GLU A 217 12.44 -10.43 -4.80
N GLU A 218 11.32 -10.16 -5.47
CA GLU A 218 11.22 -9.13 -6.51
C GLU A 218 11.23 -7.72 -5.91
N PHE A 219 10.87 -7.59 -4.64
CA PHE A 219 10.99 -6.35 -3.88
C PHE A 219 12.35 -6.25 -3.19
N ASP A 220 12.83 -5.02 -3.00
CA ASP A 220 14.15 -4.74 -2.44
C ASP A 220 14.17 -4.99 -0.92
N ILE A 221 13.06 -4.65 -0.24
CA ILE A 221 12.83 -5.00 1.15
C ILE A 221 11.44 -5.60 1.36
N ASN A 222 11.34 -6.48 2.35
CA ASN A 222 10.09 -7.05 2.84
C ASN A 222 9.95 -6.72 4.32
N ILE A 223 8.76 -6.26 4.71
CA ILE A 223 8.41 -5.96 6.10
C ILE A 223 7.18 -6.75 6.50
N GLY A 224 7.09 -7.09 7.79
CA GLY A 224 5.83 -7.58 8.33
C GLY A 224 4.78 -6.46 8.47
N ARG A 225 3.53 -6.83 8.73
CA ARG A 225 2.41 -5.91 9.05
C ARG A 225 2.53 -5.26 10.44
N ASN A 226 3.71 -4.76 10.75
CA ASN A 226 4.06 -3.95 11.91
C ASN A 226 5.26 -3.07 11.50
N TRP A 227 4.97 -1.82 11.18
CA TRP A 227 5.90 -0.84 10.65
C TRP A 227 6.92 -0.35 11.67
N LYS A 228 6.78 -0.73 12.95
CA LYS A 228 7.77 -0.44 13.99
C LYS A 228 9.17 -0.95 13.64
N GLY A 229 9.29 -2.02 12.85
CA GLY A 229 10.59 -2.47 12.37
C GLY A 229 11.23 -1.44 11.43
N LEU A 230 10.46 -0.90 10.47
CA LEU A 230 10.95 0.14 9.58
C LEU A 230 11.25 1.44 10.36
N GLN A 231 10.44 1.76 11.38
CA GLN A 231 10.69 2.88 12.29
C GLN A 231 12.03 2.77 13.02
N GLU A 232 12.41 1.59 13.53
CA GLU A 232 13.70 1.39 14.19
C GLU A 232 14.86 1.70 13.23
N ILE A 233 14.74 1.30 11.97
CA ILE A 233 15.74 1.61 10.94
C ILE A 233 15.85 3.11 10.72
N ILE A 234 14.75 3.82 10.47
CA ILE A 234 14.79 5.27 10.18
C ILE A 234 15.24 6.09 11.40
N ASN A 235 14.82 5.71 12.61
CA ASN A 235 15.17 6.41 13.84
C ASN A 235 16.60 6.11 14.30
N GLY A 236 17.21 5.02 13.82
CA GLY A 236 18.57 4.63 14.17
C GLY A 236 18.71 3.87 15.49
N TYR A 237 17.65 3.15 15.90
CA TYR A 237 17.68 2.23 17.05
C TYR A 237 18.14 0.82 16.63
#